data_AF-A0A957SQ32-F1
#
_entry.id   AF-A0A957SQ32-F1
#
_cell.length_a   1.000
_cell.length_b   1.000
_cell.length_c   1.000
_cell.angle_alpha   90.00
_cell.angle_beta   90.00
_cell.angle_gamma   90.00
#
_symmetry.space_group_name_H-M   'P 1'
#
loop_
_entity.id
_entity.type
_entity.pdbx_description
1 polymer ?
#
loop_
_entity_poly.entity_id
_entity_poly.type
_entity_poly.pdbx_seq_one_letter_code
_entity_poly.pdbx_strand_id
1 'polypeptide(L)'
;MKKYYLSVSIFLLIALIAACAAPAAEAPAAEADTAEADAADAAPAAADSGEPVAGGTLRVAFQNEWAGLDPHIASSYSSYQILNNVLEGLTFYDDDMNLQPWLAESWEQSEDGLT
;
A
#
# COMPACT_ATOMS: atom_id res chain seq x y z
N MET A 1 10.06 -31.24 -33.91
CA MET A 1 9.12 -30.73 -32.89
C MET A 1 9.81 -29.73 -31.94
N LYS A 2 10.83 -30.11 -31.16
CA LYS A 2 11.58 -29.18 -30.27
C LYS A 2 12.13 -27.90 -30.93
N LYS A 3 12.60 -27.98 -32.18
CA LYS A 3 13.11 -26.82 -32.94
C LYS A 3 11.99 -25.85 -33.36
N TYR A 4 10.78 -26.35 -33.61
CA TYR A 4 9.61 -25.52 -33.91
C TYR A 4 9.11 -24.80 -32.66
N TYR A 5 9.13 -25.46 -31.50
CA TYR A 5 8.80 -24.81 -30.22
C TYR A 5 9.80 -23.70 -29.86
N LEU A 6 11.10 -23.91 -30.11
CA LEU A 6 12.11 -22.87 -29.86
C LEU A 6 11.94 -21.64 -30.76
N SER A 7 11.60 -21.85 -32.04
CA SER A 7 11.31 -20.76 -32.98
C SER A 7 9.99 -20.04 -32.68
N VAL A 8 8.95 -20.76 -32.24
CA VAL A 8 7.66 -20.17 -31.84
C VAL A 8 7.79 -19.38 -30.54
N SER A 9 8.56 -19.87 -29.56
CA SER A 9 8.83 -19.14 -28.31
C SER A 9 9.63 -17.86 -28.53
N ILE A 10 10.60 -17.86 -29.46
CA ILE A 10 11.36 -16.64 -29.81
C ILE A 10 10.47 -15.61 -30.51
N PHE A 11 9.60 -16.05 -31.42
CA PHE A 11 8.64 -15.15 -32.07
C PHE A 11 7.63 -14.56 -31.09
N LEU A 12 7.15 -15.35 -30.13
CA LEU A 12 6.23 -14.88 -29.09
C LEU A 12 6.88 -13.87 -28.13
N LEU A 13 8.17 -14.06 -27.81
CA LEU A 13 8.93 -13.16 -26.95
C LEU A 13 9.21 -11.80 -27.63
N ILE A 14 9.51 -11.81 -28.93
CA ILE A 14 9.73 -10.59 -29.73
C ILE A 14 8.44 -9.79 -29.90
N ALA A 15 7.29 -10.48 -30.06
CA ALA A 15 5.97 -9.83 -30.10
C ALA A 15 5.60 -9.16 -28.76
N LEU A 16 6.02 -9.73 -27.62
CA LEU A 16 5.77 -9.15 -26.30
C LEU A 16 6.55 -7.84 -26.07
N ILE A 17 7.78 -7.76 -26.58
CA ILE A 17 8.66 -6.58 -26.39
C ILE A 17 8.17 -5.40 -27.27
N ALA A 18 7.62 -5.66 -28.45
CA ALA A 18 7.06 -4.63 -29.34
C ALA A 18 5.74 -4.02 -28.83
N ALA A 19 5.04 -4.69 -27.91
CA ALA A 19 3.79 -4.20 -27.33
C ALA A 19 3.98 -3.13 -26.23
N CYS A 20 5.22 -2.87 -25.80
CA CYS A 20 5.54 -1.83 -24.81
C CYS A 20 5.79 -0.45 -25.45
N ALA A 21 5.67 -0.32 -26.78
CA ALA A 21 5.77 0.96 -27.49
C ALA A 21 4.50 1.21 -28.32
N ALA A 22 3.38 1.44 -27.64
CA ALA A 22 2.20 2.03 -28.25
C ALA A 22 2.27 3.57 -28.09
N PRO A 23 2.26 4.37 -29.16
CA PRO A 23 2.00 5.80 -29.05
C PRO A 23 0.54 5.98 -28.66
N ALA A 24 0.30 6.80 -27.64
CA ALA A 24 -1.04 7.16 -27.18
C ALA A 24 -1.83 7.76 -28.35
N ALA A 25 -2.93 7.11 -28.72
CA ALA A 25 -3.89 7.63 -29.67
C ALA A 25 -4.69 8.75 -28.99
N GLU A 26 -4.62 9.97 -29.52
CA GLU A 26 -5.52 11.07 -29.20
C GLU A 26 -6.96 10.73 -29.64
N ALA A 27 -7.90 10.91 -28.70
CA ALA A 27 -9.33 11.01 -28.95
C ALA A 27 -9.86 12.25 -28.18
N PRO A 28 -10.93 12.89 -28.67
CA PRO A 28 -11.08 14.35 -28.63
C PRO A 28 -11.56 14.90 -27.29
N ALA A 29 -11.24 16.19 -27.09
CA ALA A 29 -11.60 17.03 -25.96
C ALA A 29 -13.10 17.01 -25.65
N ALA A 30 -13.42 16.76 -24.38
CA ALA A 30 -14.66 17.15 -23.75
C ALA A 30 -14.32 18.15 -22.64
N GLU A 31 -14.85 19.37 -22.76
CA GLU A 31 -14.73 20.44 -21.77
C GLU A 31 -15.36 20.02 -20.44
N ALA A 32 -14.58 20.10 -19.36
CA ALA A 32 -15.09 20.16 -18.00
C ALA A 32 -14.20 21.11 -17.19
N ASP A 33 -14.79 22.26 -16.91
CA ASP A 33 -14.58 23.20 -15.81
C ASP A 33 -13.26 23.09 -15.01
N THR A 34 -12.43 24.12 -15.14
CA THR A 34 -11.18 24.34 -14.40
C THR A 34 -11.46 24.60 -12.92
N ALA A 35 -11.25 23.58 -12.08
CA ALA A 35 -10.85 23.75 -10.69
C ALA A 35 -9.38 23.35 -10.57
N GLU A 36 -8.51 24.36 -10.58
CA GLU A 36 -7.07 24.25 -10.45
C GLU A 36 -6.72 23.75 -9.04
N ALA A 37 -6.47 22.45 -8.91
CA ALA A 37 -5.67 21.91 -7.82
C ALA A 37 -4.26 21.74 -8.38
N ASP A 38 -3.37 22.64 -7.96
CA ASP A 38 -1.94 22.61 -8.22
C ASP A 38 -1.36 21.28 -7.73
N ALA A 39 -1.30 20.30 -8.62
CA ALA A 39 -0.59 19.06 -8.42
C ALA A 39 0.89 19.37 -8.62
N ALA A 40 1.50 19.96 -7.58
CA ALA A 40 2.94 20.06 -7.51
C ALA A 40 3.53 18.65 -7.56
N ASP A 41 4.24 18.37 -8.64
CA ASP A 41 5.15 17.23 -8.80
C ASP A 41 6.24 17.36 -7.73
N ALA A 42 5.95 16.86 -6.53
CA ALA A 42 6.90 16.81 -5.44
C ALA A 42 7.83 15.63 -5.69
N ALA A 43 8.95 15.90 -6.35
CA ALA A 43 10.10 15.00 -6.34
C ALA A 43 10.39 14.60 -4.87
N PRO A 44 10.73 13.32 -4.60
CA PRO A 44 10.99 12.88 -3.23
C PRO A 44 12.17 13.69 -2.68
N ALA A 45 11.86 14.58 -1.73
CA ALA A 45 12.88 15.31 -1.00
C ALA A 45 13.76 14.28 -0.26
N ALA A 46 15.08 14.39 -0.43
CA ALA A 46 16.03 13.61 0.36
C ALA A 46 15.74 13.87 1.84
N ALA A 47 15.54 12.80 2.61
CA ALA A 47 15.27 12.88 4.03
C ALA A 47 16.48 13.51 4.73
N ASP A 48 16.35 14.77 5.14
CA ASP A 48 17.26 15.41 6.07
C ASP A 48 17.08 14.71 7.43
N SER A 49 18.12 14.07 7.94
CA SER A 49 18.09 13.36 9.23
C SER A 49 18.24 14.34 10.40
N GLY A 50 17.56 15.49 10.31
CA GLY A 50 17.58 16.53 11.33
C GLY A 50 17.08 16.03 12.68
N GLU A 51 17.31 16.82 13.72
CA GLU A 51 16.80 16.51 15.05
C GLU A 51 15.27 16.42 15.02
N PRO A 52 14.64 15.41 15.66
CA PRO A 52 13.19 15.26 15.67
C PRO A 52 12.49 16.51 16.19
N VAL A 53 11.58 17.07 15.39
CA VAL A 53 10.79 18.24 15.77
C VAL A 53 9.43 17.79 16.27
N ALA A 54 9.00 18.33 17.41
CA ALA A 54 7.67 18.07 17.96
C ALA A 54 6.58 18.85 17.20
N GLY A 55 5.48 18.17 16.91
CA GLY A 55 4.32 18.76 16.22
C GLY A 55 4.45 18.81 14.70
N GLY A 56 3.35 19.17 14.05
CA GLY A 56 3.21 19.15 12.59
C GLY A 56 1.89 18.51 12.15
N THR A 57 1.64 18.51 10.85
CA THR A 57 0.48 17.84 10.25
C THR A 57 0.96 16.85 9.21
N LEU A 58 0.79 15.56 9.49
CA LEU A 58 0.91 14.53 8.47
C LEU A 58 -0.40 14.44 7.68
N ARG A 59 -0.32 14.63 6.36
CA ARG A 59 -1.46 14.44 5.44
C ARG A 59 -1.23 13.14 4.65
N VAL A 60 -2.15 12.19 4.77
CA VAL A 60 -2.07 10.88 4.10
C VAL A 60 -3.29 10.70 3.20
N ALA A 61 -3.09 10.12 2.02
CA ALA A 61 -4.17 9.70 1.13
C ALA A 61 -4.34 8.18 1.24
N PHE A 62 -5.59 7.71 1.28
CA PHE A 62 -5.92 6.29 1.27
C PHE A 62 -6.53 5.90 -0.08
N GLN A 63 -6.25 4.68 -0.53
CA GLN A 63 -6.72 4.21 -1.84
C GLN A 63 -8.25 4.02 -1.89
N ASN A 64 -8.87 3.70 -0.76
CA ASN A 64 -10.30 3.42 -0.66
C ASN A 64 -10.90 4.15 0.55
N GLU A 65 -12.19 4.48 0.45
CA GLU A 65 -12.98 4.95 1.59
C GLU A 65 -12.96 3.91 2.74
N TRP A 66 -13.04 4.37 3.98
CA TRP A 66 -13.09 3.49 5.15
C TRP A 66 -14.54 3.12 5.46
N ALA A 67 -14.76 1.95 6.05
CA ALA A 67 -16.10 1.40 6.26
C ALA A 67 -16.76 1.85 7.58
N GLY A 68 -15.95 2.34 8.53
CA GLY A 68 -16.38 2.61 9.90
C GLY A 68 -15.21 2.60 10.89
N LEU A 69 -15.45 3.12 12.11
CA LEU A 69 -14.51 3.09 13.24
C LEU A 69 -14.91 2.06 14.31
N ASP A 70 -15.93 1.24 14.07
CA ASP A 70 -16.24 0.12 14.95
C ASP A 70 -15.41 -1.10 14.50
N PRO A 71 -14.41 -1.56 15.27
CA PRO A 71 -13.57 -2.68 14.90
C PRO A 71 -14.34 -4.00 14.78
N HIS A 72 -15.54 -4.11 15.37
CA HIS A 72 -16.37 -5.32 15.25
C HIS A 72 -17.10 -5.40 13.90
N ILE A 73 -17.24 -4.28 13.20
CA ILE A 73 -17.97 -4.19 11.93
C ILE A 73 -17.01 -3.90 10.76
N ALA A 74 -15.95 -3.14 11.01
CA ALA A 74 -14.98 -2.76 9.99
C ALA A 74 -14.19 -3.98 9.46
N SER A 75 -14.17 -4.13 8.14
CA SER A 75 -13.46 -5.21 7.45
C SER A 75 -12.51 -4.72 6.35
N SER A 76 -12.49 -3.42 6.05
CA SER A 76 -11.63 -2.85 5.02
C SER A 76 -10.24 -2.49 5.58
N TYR A 77 -9.20 -2.68 4.78
CA TYR A 77 -7.84 -2.31 5.14
C TYR A 77 -7.68 -0.80 5.42
N SER A 78 -8.43 0.06 4.70
CA SER A 78 -8.47 1.51 4.94
C SER A 78 -8.99 1.86 6.34
N SER A 79 -9.99 1.13 6.85
CA SER A 79 -10.47 1.32 8.23
C SER A 79 -9.38 0.97 9.25
N TYR A 80 -8.67 -0.15 9.06
CA TYR A 80 -7.63 -0.57 10.01
C TYR A 80 -6.42 0.38 10.03
N GLN A 81 -6.07 1.00 8.90
CA GLN A 81 -5.04 2.04 8.89
C GLN A 81 -5.38 3.23 9.79
N ILE A 82 -6.66 3.57 9.94
CA ILE A 82 -7.10 4.63 10.86
C ILE A 82 -7.21 4.09 12.29
N LEU A 83 -7.83 2.91 12.46
CA LEU A 83 -8.07 2.31 13.77
C LEU A 83 -6.77 2.04 14.55
N ASN A 84 -5.70 1.62 13.86
CA ASN A 84 -4.41 1.35 14.50
C ASN A 84 -3.73 2.60 15.08
N ASN A 85 -4.23 3.81 14.80
CA ASN A 85 -3.74 5.05 15.42
C ASN A 85 -4.49 5.41 16.73
N VAL A 86 -5.60 4.73 17.03
CA VAL A 86 -6.47 5.06 18.17
C VAL A 86 -6.81 3.86 19.04
N LEU A 87 -6.62 2.63 18.54
CA LEU A 87 -6.82 1.38 19.26
C LEU A 87 -5.52 0.56 19.24
N GLU A 88 -5.36 -0.26 20.27
CA GLU A 88 -4.20 -1.10 20.47
C GLU A 88 -4.62 -2.54 20.77
N GLY A 89 -3.88 -3.51 20.21
CA GLY A 89 -4.04 -4.93 20.51
C GLY A 89 -3.24 -5.35 21.75
N LEU A 90 -3.46 -6.58 22.23
CA LEU A 90 -2.63 -7.16 23.29
C LEU A 90 -1.17 -7.34 22.85
N THR A 91 -0.99 -7.68 21.58
CA THR A 91 0.30 -7.91 20.93
C THR A 91 0.31 -7.22 19.57
N PHE A 92 1.50 -7.07 18.98
CA PHE A 92 1.68 -6.55 17.62
C PHE A 92 2.78 -7.32 16.88
N TYR A 93 2.89 -7.10 15.57
CA TYR A 93 3.99 -7.65 14.76
C TYR A 93 5.04 -6.57 14.49
N ASP A 94 6.31 -6.90 14.69
CA ASP A 94 7.43 -6.06 14.24
C ASP A 94 7.68 -6.17 12.73
N ASP A 95 8.66 -5.41 12.23
CA ASP A 95 9.03 -5.37 10.81
C ASP A 95 9.51 -6.73 10.27
N ASP A 96 10.00 -7.60 11.15
CA ASP A 96 10.45 -8.96 10.85
C ASP A 96 9.33 -10.00 11.00
N MET A 97 8.08 -9.56 11.23
CA MET A 97 6.89 -10.40 11.45
C MET A 97 6.97 -11.27 12.71
N ASN A 98 7.74 -10.87 13.72
CA ASN A 98 7.71 -11.52 15.02
C ASN A 98 6.61 -10.92 15.89
N LEU A 99 5.94 -11.77 16.68
CA LEU A 99 4.94 -11.33 17.63
C LEU A 99 5.63 -10.70 18.85
N GLN A 100 5.26 -9.48 19.17
CA GLN A 100 5.84 -8.68 20.25
C GLN A 100 4.76 -8.27 21.26
N PRO A 101 5.14 -8.05 22.55
CA PRO A 101 4.30 -7.38 23.53
C PRO A 101 3.81 -6.02 23.06
N TRP A 102 2.58 -5.67 23.42
CA TRP A 102 2.01 -4.35 23.18
C TRP A 102 1.25 -3.89 24.42
N LEU A 103 -0.09 -3.94 24.41
CA LEU A 103 -0.89 -3.63 25.59
C LEU A 103 -0.71 -4.67 26.70
N ALA A 104 -0.46 -5.94 26.33
CA ALA A 104 0.00 -6.96 27.26
C ALA A 104 1.53 -6.96 27.28
N GLU A 105 2.11 -6.80 28.47
CA GLU A 105 3.57 -6.81 28.68
C GLU A 105 4.17 -8.22 28.56
N SER A 106 3.38 -9.26 28.87
CA SER A 106 3.75 -10.66 28.78
C SER A 106 2.50 -11.55 28.74
N TRP A 107 2.65 -12.80 28.28
CA TRP A 107 1.64 -13.84 28.39
C TRP A 107 2.30 -15.19 28.66
N GLU A 108 1.54 -16.09 29.27
CA GLU A 108 1.91 -17.49 29.46
C GLU A 108 0.92 -18.35 28.69
N GLN A 109 1.35 -19.51 28.21
CA GLN A 109 0.50 -20.49 27.55
C GLN A 109 0.59 -21.80 28.33
N SER A 110 -0.55 -22.42 28.64
CA SER A 110 -0.60 -23.72 29.30
C SER A 110 0.03 -24.82 28.45
N GLU A 111 0.46 -25.90 29.12
CA GLU A 111 1.07 -27.05 28.43
C GLU A 111 0.13 -27.70 27.39
N ASP A 112 -1.18 -27.62 27.62
CA ASP A 112 -2.21 -28.13 26.71
C ASP A 112 -2.69 -27.09 25.66
N GLY A 113 -2.24 -25.83 25.77
CA GLY A 113 -2.56 -24.75 24.84
C GLY A 113 -4.01 -24.25 24.89
N LEU A 114 -4.76 -24.55 25.95
CA LEU A 114 -6.16 -24.13 26.10
C LEU A 114 -6.34 -22.80 26.84
N THR A 115 -5.29 -22.30 27.48
CA THR A 115 -5.28 -21.04 28.26
C THR A 115 -3.95 -20.32 28.15
#